data_AF-A0AA90NXG6-F1
#
_entry.id   AF-A0AA90NXG6-F1
#
_cell.length_a   1.000
_cell.length_b   1.000
_cell.length_c   1.000
_cell.angle_alpha   90.00
_cell.angle_beta   90.00
_cell.angle_gamma   90.00
#
_symmetry.space_group_name_H-M   'P 1'
#
loop_
_entity.id
_entity.type
_entity.pdbx_description
1 polymer ?
#
loop_
_entity_poly.entity_id
_entity_poly.type
_entity_poly.pdbx_seq_one_letter_code
_entity_poly.pdbx_strand_id
1 'polypeptide(L)'
;MRQHIEQDLSKEDIFRMIVKHLDVFPLTSLEAIREVIRSSLNQRGLIGGITKQTGAATVTYNRKISDQDIQFINDCICDLLNSRVIQPGINDDNLDLPWISVSDKEKLKALVNTLP
;
A
#
# COMPACT_ATOMS: atom_id res chain seq x y z
N MET A 1 15.52 -24.94 -13.48
CA MET A 1 14.15 -24.42 -13.25
C MET A 1 14.25 -23.29 -12.23
N ARG A 2 14.18 -22.03 -12.68
CA ARG A 2 14.11 -20.88 -11.77
C ARG A 2 12.65 -20.70 -11.41
N GLN A 3 12.27 -21.04 -10.19
CA GLN A 3 10.98 -20.70 -9.64
C GLN A 3 10.96 -19.16 -9.52
N HIS A 4 10.33 -18.49 -10.50
CA HIS A 4 9.78 -17.16 -10.24
C HIS A 4 8.72 -17.40 -9.18
N ILE A 5 9.10 -17.21 -7.92
CA ILE A 5 8.12 -17.01 -6.86
C ILE A 5 7.45 -15.69 -7.25
N GLU A 6 6.30 -15.76 -7.92
CA GLU A 6 5.33 -14.65 -7.97
C GLU A 6 4.98 -14.40 -6.50
N GLN A 7 5.79 -13.57 -5.84
CA GLN A 7 5.56 -13.19 -4.46
C GLN A 7 4.47 -12.12 -4.52
N ASP A 8 3.22 -12.58 -4.59
CA ASP A 8 2.06 -11.73 -4.43
C ASP A 8 2.21 -10.98 -3.09
N LEU A 9 1.87 -9.68 -3.10
CA LEU A 9 2.07 -8.83 -1.94
C LEU A 9 1.11 -9.28 -0.83
N SER A 10 1.64 -9.62 0.33
CA SER A 10 0.81 -10.00 1.48
C SER A 10 0.11 -8.77 2.08
N LYS A 11 -0.98 -8.99 2.82
CA LYS A 11 -1.64 -7.90 3.57
C LYS A 11 -0.64 -7.25 4.54
N GLU A 12 0.26 -8.04 5.11
CA GLU A 12 1.33 -7.59 6.02
C GLU A 12 2.35 -6.68 5.33
N ASP A 13 2.71 -6.98 4.07
CA ASP A 13 3.59 -6.12 3.27
C ASP A 13 2.91 -4.78 2.96
N ILE A 14 1.63 -4.80 2.59
CA ILE A 14 0.82 -3.60 2.36
C ILE A 14 0.74 -2.77 3.63
N PHE A 15 0.41 -3.41 4.76
CA PHE A 15 0.34 -2.76 6.07
C PHE A 15 1.67 -2.09 6.43
N ARG A 16 2.79 -2.79 6.24
CA ARG A 16 4.14 -2.25 6.49
C ARG A 16 4.44 -1.01 5.64
N MET A 17 4.05 -1.02 4.36
CA MET A 17 4.25 0.13 3.47
C MET A 17 3.44 1.33 3.96
N ILE A 18 2.18 1.12 4.35
CA ILE A 18 1.31 2.18 4.89
C ILE A 18 1.90 2.77 6.17
N VAL A 19 2.28 1.93 7.13
CA VAL A 19 2.83 2.37 8.41
C VAL A 19 4.14 3.15 8.22
N LYS A 20 5.05 2.69 7.36
CA LYS A 20 6.29 3.41 7.04
C LYS A 20 6.03 4.76 6.37
N HIS A 21 5.07 4.82 5.45
CA HIS A 21 4.67 6.08 4.82
C HIS A 21 4.13 7.07 5.85
N LEU A 22 3.29 6.61 6.77
CA LEU A 22 2.70 7.44 7.83
C LEU A 22 3.72 7.90 8.88
N ASP A 23 4.79 7.14 9.12
CA ASP A 23 5.86 7.53 10.05
C ASP A 23 6.67 8.73 9.49
N VAL A 24 6.85 8.78 8.17
CA VAL A 24 7.52 9.89 7.47
C VAL A 24 6.56 11.05 7.20
N PHE A 25 5.32 10.74 6.80
CA PHE A 25 4.28 11.70 6.42
C PHE A 25 3.05 11.55 7.33
N PRO A 26 3.09 12.10 8.56
CA PRO A 26 2.02 11.93 9.54
C PRO A 26 0.72 12.64 9.16
N LEU A 27 0.75 13.57 8.20
CA LEU A 27 -0.42 14.17 7.57
C LEU A 27 -0.33 13.90 6.06
N THR A 28 -1.25 13.11 5.53
CA THR A 28 -1.22 12.68 4.13
C THR A 28 -2.63 12.41 3.60
N SER A 29 -2.78 12.10 2.31
CA SER A 29 -4.07 11.74 1.72
C SER A 29 -4.16 10.23 1.49
N LEU A 30 -5.38 9.66 1.46
CA LEU A 30 -5.55 8.25 1.09
C LEU A 30 -5.02 7.95 -0.32
N GLU A 31 -5.10 8.91 -1.24
CA GLU A 31 -4.57 8.72 -2.59
C GLU A 31 -3.04 8.61 -2.58
N ALA A 32 -2.34 9.42 -1.76
CA ALA A 32 -0.90 9.28 -1.61
C ALA A 32 -0.52 7.89 -1.08
N ILE A 33 -1.26 7.34 -0.12
CA ILE A 33 -1.07 5.96 0.34
C ILE A 33 -1.25 4.96 -0.81
N ARG A 34 -2.35 5.08 -1.56
CA ARG A 34 -2.64 4.19 -2.68
C ARG A 34 -1.56 4.26 -3.76
N GLU A 35 -1.03 5.44 -4.04
CA GLU A 35 0.06 5.64 -5.01
C GLU A 35 1.38 5.04 -4.54
N VAL A 36 1.70 5.10 -3.25
CA VAL A 36 2.90 4.43 -2.70
C VAL A 36 2.82 2.93 -2.92
N ILE A 37 1.65 2.33 -2.64
CA ILE A 37 1.43 0.89 -2.79
C ILE A 37 1.43 0.51 -4.28
N ARG A 38 0.74 1.29 -5.13
CA ARG A 38 0.72 1.10 -6.59
C ARG A 38 2.13 1.19 -7.19
N SER A 39 2.92 2.18 -6.76
CA SER A 39 4.31 2.36 -7.20
C SER A 39 5.16 1.16 -6.79
N SER A 40 4.99 0.66 -5.57
CA SER A 40 5.68 -0.53 -5.09
C SER A 40 5.29 -1.79 -5.88
N LEU A 41 4.00 -2.00 -6.15
CA LEU A 41 3.51 -3.10 -6.99
C LEU A 41 4.09 -3.03 -8.42
N ASN A 42 4.16 -1.84 -9.00
CA ASN A 42 4.70 -1.63 -10.35
C ASN A 42 6.22 -1.88 -10.39
N GLN A 43 6.97 -1.39 -9.41
CA GLN A 43 8.42 -1.63 -9.28
C GLN A 43 8.77 -3.11 -9.14
N ARG A 44 7.90 -3.90 -8.49
CA ARG A 44 8.05 -5.34 -8.35
C ARG A 44 7.58 -6.13 -9.58
N GLY A 45 7.07 -5.45 -10.61
CA GLY A 45 6.53 -6.09 -11.82
C GLY A 45 5.24 -6.88 -11.56
N LEU A 46 4.53 -6.58 -10.46
CA LEU A 46 3.27 -7.24 -10.11
C LEU A 46 2.07 -6.60 -10.82
N ILE A 47 2.20 -5.32 -11.20
CA ILE A 47 1.27 -4.59 -12.06
C ILE A 47 2.07 -3.85 -13.14
N GLY A 48 1.38 -3.26 -14.12
CA GLY A 48 2.00 -2.55 -15.24
C GLY A 48 2.31 -3.47 -16.42
N GLY A 49 3.25 -3.07 -17.28
CA GLY A 49 3.66 -3.85 -18.45
C GLY A 49 4.45 -5.09 -18.06
N ILE A 50 3.78 -6.24 -17.99
CA ILE A 50 4.40 -7.53 -17.66
C ILE A 50 4.69 -8.27 -18.95
N THR A 51 5.93 -8.71 -19.11
CA THR A 51 6.36 -9.58 -20.20
C THR A 51 6.47 -11.02 -19.71
N LYS A 52 5.59 -11.91 -20.18
CA LYS A 52 5.66 -13.35 -19.91
C LYS A 52 6.15 -14.10 -21.15
N GLN A 53 7.07 -15.04 -20.94
CA GLN A 53 7.53 -15.94 -21.98
C GLN A 53 6.62 -17.19 -21.98
N THR A 54 5.87 -17.39 -23.04
CA THR A 54 4.96 -18.54 -23.22
C THR A 54 5.42 -19.35 -24.42
N GLY A 55 6.17 -20.43 -24.13
CA GLY A 55 6.79 -21.26 -25.18
C GLY A 55 7.87 -20.48 -25.94
N ALA A 56 7.75 -20.43 -27.28
CA ALA A 56 8.65 -19.66 -28.15
C ALA A 56 8.25 -18.19 -28.31
N ALA A 57 7.12 -17.76 -27.74
CA ALA A 57 6.60 -16.40 -27.87
C ALA A 57 6.82 -15.60 -26.58
N THR A 58 7.04 -14.30 -26.75
CA THR A 58 7.09 -13.35 -25.64
C THR A 58 5.86 -12.46 -25.73
N VAL A 59 5.02 -12.48 -24.70
CA VAL A 59 3.77 -11.72 -24.64
C VAL A 59 3.90 -10.65 -23.57
N THR A 60 3.76 -9.38 -23.97
CA THR A 60 3.67 -8.25 -23.05
C THR A 60 2.20 -7.86 -22.89
N TYR A 61 1.72 -7.82 -21.65
CA TYR A 61 0.37 -7.36 -21.33
C TYR A 61 0.40 -6.42 -20.12
N ASN A 62 -0.57 -5.53 -20.04
CA ASN A 62 -0.67 -4.60 -18.92
C ASN A 62 -1.54 -5.22 -17.81
N ARG A 63 -0.93 -5.58 -16.68
CA ARG A 63 -1.63 -6.09 -15.49
C ARG A 63 -2.09 -4.91 -14.63
N LYS A 64 -3.40 -4.80 -14.40
CA LYS A 64 -3.95 -3.83 -13.44
C LYS A 64 -3.81 -4.36 -12.01
N ILE A 65 -3.92 -3.47 -11.03
CA ILE A 65 -4.09 -3.86 -9.63
C ILE A 65 -5.30 -4.77 -9.47
N SER A 66 -5.19 -5.83 -8.68
CA SER A 66 -6.29 -6.76 -8.46
C SER A 66 -7.29 -6.21 -7.43
N ASP A 67 -8.54 -6.64 -7.50
CA ASP A 67 -9.55 -6.28 -6.49
C ASP A 67 -9.14 -6.72 -5.08
N GLN A 68 -8.39 -7.82 -4.97
CA GLN A 68 -7.85 -8.32 -3.72
C GLN A 68 -6.80 -7.37 -3.13
N ASP A 69 -5.88 -6.84 -3.95
CA ASP A 69 -4.90 -5.84 -3.50
C ASP A 69 -5.64 -4.57 -3.02
N ILE A 70 -6.66 -4.12 -3.75
CA ILE A 70 -7.49 -2.98 -3.35
C ILE A 70 -8.16 -3.23 -2.00
N GLN A 71 -8.71 -4.43 -1.80
CA GLN A 71 -9.34 -4.81 -0.55
C GLN A 71 -8.33 -4.80 0.60
N PHE A 72 -7.13 -5.36 0.41
CA PHE A 72 -6.09 -5.34 1.44
C PHE A 72 -5.64 -3.94 1.83
N ILE A 73 -5.52 -3.02 0.87
CA ILE A 73 -5.23 -1.62 1.15
C ILE A 73 -6.33 -1.01 2.04
N ASN A 74 -7.59 -1.19 1.66
CA ASN A 74 -8.73 -0.66 2.41
C ASN A 74 -8.82 -1.28 3.82
N ASP A 75 -8.64 -2.59 3.95
CA ASP A 75 -8.65 -3.29 5.23
C ASP A 75 -7.56 -2.75 6.16
N CYS A 76 -6.35 -2.54 5.66
CA CYS A 76 -5.26 -1.98 6.46
C CYS A 76 -5.56 -0.56 6.94
N ILE A 77 -6.15 0.29 6.09
CA ILE A 77 -6.54 1.66 6.46
C ILE A 77 -7.66 1.61 7.53
N CYS A 78 -8.66 0.75 7.37
CA CYS A 78 -9.71 0.52 8.35
C CYS A 78 -9.16 0.02 9.70
N ASP A 79 -8.20 -0.91 9.67
CA ASP A 79 -7.54 -1.42 10.88
C ASP A 79 -6.81 -0.29 11.64
N LEU A 80 -6.12 0.61 10.93
CA LEU A 80 -5.46 1.78 11.51
C LEU A 80 -6.45 2.82 12.07
N LEU A 81 -7.60 3.01 11.42
CA LEU A 81 -8.68 3.87 11.93
C LEU A 81 -9.32 3.27 13.20
N ASN A 82 -9.65 1.98 13.17
CA ASN A 82 -10.30 1.27 14.28
C ASN A 82 -9.39 1.22 15.52
N SER A 83 -8.08 1.08 15.32
CA SER A 83 -7.07 1.11 16.39
C SER A 83 -6.72 2.53 16.89
N ARG A 84 -7.33 3.57 16.29
CA ARG A 84 -7.09 4.99 16.59
C ARG A 84 -5.63 5.41 16.41
N VAL A 85 -4.93 4.76 15.48
CA VAL A 85 -3.56 5.15 15.08
C VAL A 85 -3.62 6.33 14.12
N ILE A 86 -4.63 6.32 13.23
CA ILE A 86 -4.95 7.44 12.34
C ILE A 86 -6.37 7.94 12.59
N GLN A 87 -6.61 9.18 12.20
CA GLN A 87 -7.90 9.85 12.22
C GLN A 87 -8.07 10.69 10.96
N PRO A 88 -9.29 11.11 10.59
CA PRO A 88 -9.48 12.12 9.56
C PRO A 88 -8.63 13.36 9.86
N GLY A 89 -7.82 13.76 8.88
CA GLY A 89 -6.97 14.95 8.94
C GLY A 89 -7.71 16.17 8.41
N ILE A 90 -7.31 17.34 8.89
CA ILE A 90 -7.74 18.63 8.34
C ILE A 90 -6.54 19.17 7.55
N ASN A 91 -6.71 19.41 6.26
CA ASN A 91 -5.74 20.16 5.45
C ASN A 91 -6.17 21.65 5.43
N ASP A 92 -5.21 22.56 5.37
CA ASP A 92 -5.44 24.02 5.39
C ASP A 92 -6.35 24.49 4.25
N ASP A 93 -6.39 23.75 3.13
CA ASP A 93 -7.28 24.05 2.00
C ASP A 93 -8.73 23.57 2.22
N ASN A 94 -8.99 22.72 3.24
CA ASN A 94 -10.29 22.09 3.53
C ASN A 94 -10.98 21.44 2.30
N LEU A 95 -10.18 21.11 1.27
CA LEU A 95 -10.62 20.51 0.02
C LEU A 95 -10.76 19.00 0.21
N ASP A 96 -11.95 18.62 0.66
CA ASP A 96 -12.52 17.27 0.75
C ASP A 96 -11.78 16.21 1.61
N LEU A 97 -12.59 15.31 2.16
CA LEU A 97 -12.12 13.97 2.52
C LEU A 97 -11.37 13.40 1.30
N PRO A 98 -10.16 12.85 1.46
CA PRO A 98 -9.83 11.97 2.57
C PRO A 98 -8.40 12.19 3.08
N TRP A 99 -8.12 13.37 3.62
CA TRP A 99 -6.89 13.58 4.39
C TRP A 99 -6.95 12.75 5.67
N ILE A 100 -5.81 12.21 6.05
CA ILE A 100 -5.61 11.43 7.26
C ILE A 100 -4.43 12.00 8.04
N SER A 101 -4.57 11.95 9.35
CA SER A 101 -3.56 12.39 10.30
C SER A 101 -3.25 11.25 11.28
N VAL A 102 -1.98 11.05 11.59
CA VAL A 102 -1.54 10.13 12.64
C VAL A 102 -1.89 10.73 14.00
N SER A 103 -2.88 10.14 14.67
CA SER A 103 -3.32 10.56 16.01
C SER A 103 -2.44 10.02 17.13
N ASP A 104 -1.84 8.84 16.94
CA ASP A 104 -1.05 8.15 17.96
C ASP A 104 0.30 7.68 17.39
N LYS A 105 1.31 8.53 17.53
CA LYS A 105 2.67 8.26 17.01
C LYS A 105 3.37 7.14 17.75
N GLU A 106 3.06 6.92 19.03
CA GLU A 106 3.69 5.85 19.81
C GLU A 106 3.17 4.49 19.37
N LYS A 107 1.85 4.36 19.16
CA LYS A 107 1.28 3.15 18.58
C LYS A 107 1.77 2.91 17.15
N LEU A 108 1.87 3.95 16.33
CA LEU A 108 2.42 3.81 14.98
C LEU A 108 3.86 3.26 15.04
N LYS A 109 4.72 3.79 15.92
CA LYS A 109 6.09 3.30 16.11
C LYS A 109 6.13 1.88 16.66
N ALA A 110 5.23 1.53 17.58
CA ALA A 110 5.11 0.16 18.07
C ALA A 110 4.81 -0.80 16.91
N LEU A 111 3.89 -0.43 16.01
CA LEU A 111 3.56 -1.20 14.81
C LEU A 111 4.76 -1.36 13.86
N VAL A 112 5.56 -0.31 13.66
CA VAL A 112 6.82 -0.40 12.89
C VAL A 112 7.76 -1.45 13.49
N ASN A 113 7.90 -1.44 14.82
CA ASN A 113 8.87 -2.28 15.54
C ASN A 113 8.38 -3.73 15.75
N THR A 114 7.08 -4.00 15.70
CA THR A 114 6.51 -5.35 15.84
C THR A 114 6.48 -6.14 14.54
N LEU A 115 6.73 -5.50 13.40
CA LEU A 115 6.78 -6.17 12.10
C LEU A 115 8.17 -6.80 11.90
N PRO A 116 8.29 -8.14 11.78
CA PRO A 116 9.57 -8.85 11.69
C PRO A 116 10.38 -8.50 10.43
#